data_AF-A0A5A8A687-F1
#
_entry.id   AF-A0A5A8A687-F1
#
_cell.length_a   1.000
_cell.length_b   1.000
_cell.length_c   1.000
_cell.angle_alpha   90.00
_cell.angle_beta   90.00
_cell.angle_gamma   90.00
#
_symmetry.space_group_name_H-M   'P 1'
#
loop_
_entity.id
_entity.type
_entity.pdbx_description
1 polymer ?
#
loop_
_entity_poly.entity_id
_entity_poly.type
_entity_poly.pdbx_seq_one_letter_code
_entity_poly.pdbx_strand_id
1 'polypeptide(L)'
;MQTLFSTAGLPPMDSFRRWREVISDHLMAVELRKLHDGPFSAKLEQAVIGSLVVTHATHGAMRTAATHRPPGGTTAPIRCS
;
A
#
# COMPACT_ATOMS: atom_id res chain seq x y z
N MET A 1 12.01 -13.24 -4.47
CA MET A 1 11.56 -11.84 -4.59
C MET A 1 12.55 -10.96 -3.84
N GLN A 2 12.83 -9.75 -4.34
CA GLN A 2 13.68 -8.75 -3.68
C GLN A 2 12.80 -7.88 -2.77
N THR A 3 13.23 -7.63 -1.53
CA THR A 3 12.54 -6.70 -0.62
C THR A 3 12.82 -5.27 -1.04
N LEU A 4 11.76 -4.52 -1.34
CA LEU A 4 11.83 -3.07 -1.60
C LEU A 4 11.66 -2.28 -0.32
N PHE A 5 10.78 -2.74 0.58
CA PHE A 5 10.53 -2.09 1.86
C PHE A 5 10.00 -3.07 2.91
N SER A 6 10.31 -2.84 4.18
CA SER A 6 9.70 -3.56 5.30
C SER A 6 9.58 -2.64 6.51
N THR A 7 8.52 -2.82 7.29
CA THR A 7 8.39 -2.16 8.60
C THR A 7 9.10 -2.91 9.73
N ALA A 8 9.74 -4.05 9.44
CA ALA A 8 10.54 -4.77 10.43
C ALA A 8 11.68 -3.88 10.95
N GLY A 9 11.77 -3.74 12.28
CA GLY A 9 12.76 -2.88 12.93
C GLY A 9 12.39 -1.39 12.98
N LEU A 10 11.26 -0.96 12.39
CA LEU A 10 10.78 0.41 12.55
C LEU A 10 10.03 0.59 13.88
N PRO A 11 10.06 1.81 14.46
CA PRO A 11 9.18 2.14 15.57
C PRO A 11 7.70 1.90 15.22
N PRO A 12 6.90 1.29 16.11
CA PRO A 12 5.49 0.98 15.84
C PRO A 12 4.64 2.20 15.44
N MET A 13 4.95 3.37 16.02
CA MET A 13 4.27 4.63 15.73
C MET A 13 4.53 5.12 14.30
N ASP A 14 5.68 4.80 13.73
CA ASP A 14 6.10 5.27 12.40
C ASP A 14 5.80 4.28 11.29
N SER A 15 5.67 2.99 11.63
CA SER A 15 5.56 1.88 10.69
C SER A 15 4.46 2.09 9.64
N PHE A 16 3.26 2.52 10.07
CA PHE A 16 2.15 2.75 9.14
C PHE A 16 2.31 4.02 8.31
N ARG A 17 2.88 5.08 8.88
CA ARG A 17 3.15 6.32 8.15
C ARG A 17 4.12 6.05 7.00
N ARG A 18 5.24 5.39 7.30
CA ARG A 18 6.26 5.03 6.31
C ARG A 18 5.72 4.08 5.24
N TRP A 19 4.90 3.11 5.64
CA TRP A 19 4.21 2.25 4.68
C TRP A 19 3.34 3.04 3.70
N ARG A 20 2.55 4.00 4.20
CA ARG A 20 1.68 4.83 3.35
C ARG A 20 2.48 5.64 2.33
N GLU A 21 3.58 6.26 2.76
CA GLU A 21 4.48 7.01 1.90
C GLU A 21 5.01 6.12 0.76
N VAL A 22 5.54 4.94 1.10
CA VAL A 22 6.08 3.99 0.12
C VAL A 22 5.03 3.57 -0.91
N ILE A 23 3.81 3.23 -0.48
CA ILE A 23 2.74 2.78 -1.39
C ILE A 23 2.28 3.90 -2.32
N SER A 24 2.12 5.12 -1.78
CA SER A 24 1.75 6.29 -2.59
C SER A 24 2.79 6.63 -3.65
N ASP A 25 4.07 6.48 -3.33
CA ASP A 25 5.16 6.80 -4.25
C ASP A 25 5.40 5.71 -5.30
N HIS A 26 5.20 4.43 -4.95
CA HIS A 26 5.61 3.30 -5.80
C HIS A 26 4.49 2.64 -6.60
N LEU A 27 3.24 2.66 -6.12
CA LEU A 27 2.19 1.81 -6.70
C LEU A 27 1.01 2.60 -7.25
N MET A 28 0.44 3.50 -6.46
CA MET A 28 -0.79 4.18 -6.83
C MET A 28 -1.12 5.33 -5.87
N ALA A 29 -1.84 6.33 -6.37
CA ALA A 29 -2.47 7.34 -5.52
C ALA A 29 -3.61 6.68 -4.70
N VAL A 30 -3.36 6.51 -3.40
CA VAL A 30 -4.31 5.92 -2.46
C VAL A 30 -4.33 6.66 -1.13
N GLU A 31 -5.50 6.66 -0.50
CA GLU A 31 -5.66 6.95 0.92
C GLU A 31 -5.65 5.64 1.71
N LEU A 32 -4.73 5.53 2.67
CA LEU A 32 -4.60 4.36 3.54
C LEU A 32 -4.92 4.72 4.99
N ARG A 33 -5.73 3.91 5.66
CA ARG A 33 -6.02 4.02 7.10
C ARG A 33 -5.87 2.66 7.79
N LYS A 34 -5.25 2.61 8.98
CA LYS A 34 -5.26 1.41 9.82
C LYS A 34 -6.69 1.11 10.26
N LEU A 35 -7.03 -0.17 10.35
CA LEU A 35 -8.30 -0.60 10.95
C LEU A 35 -8.22 -0.78 12.46
N HIS A 36 -7.00 -0.88 13.01
CA HIS A 36 -6.75 -1.11 14.42
C HIS A 36 -5.63 -0.21 14.94
N ASP A 37 -5.68 0.12 16.23
CA ASP A 37 -4.68 0.97 16.88
C ASP A 37 -3.36 0.24 17.19
N GLY A 38 -3.33 -1.09 17.02
CA GLY A 38 -2.15 -1.92 17.25
C GLY A 38 -0.95 -1.64 16.32
N PRO A 39 0.19 -2.29 16.60
CA PRO A 39 1.38 -2.24 15.74
C PRO A 39 1.04 -2.67 14.32
N PHE A 40 1.67 -2.00 13.35
CA PHE A 40 1.45 -2.29 11.93
C PHE A 40 2.69 -2.94 11.34
N SER A 41 2.52 -4.15 10.80
CA SER A 41 3.57 -4.90 10.12
C SER A 41 3.27 -4.96 8.63
N ALA A 42 4.25 -4.61 7.81
CA ALA A 42 4.14 -4.72 6.36
C ALA A 42 5.49 -4.98 5.68
N LYS A 43 5.42 -5.52 4.47
CA LYS A 43 6.55 -5.82 3.59
C LYS A 43 6.10 -5.64 2.15
N LEU A 44 6.95 -4.98 1.36
CA LEU A 44 6.82 -4.82 -0.07
C LEU A 44 8.00 -5.49 -0.74
N GLU A 45 7.70 -6.38 -1.67
CA GLU A 45 8.68 -7.13 -2.44
C GLU A 45 8.36 -7.05 -3.93
N GLN A 46 9.38 -7.24 -4.75
CA GLN A 46 9.24 -7.24 -6.20
C GLN A 46 10.04 -8.39 -6.82
N ALA A 47 9.53 -8.91 -7.92
CA ALA A 47 10.25 -9.79 -8.82
C ALA A 47 10.03 -9.36 -10.27
N VAL A 48 11.02 -9.62 -11.10
CA VAL A 48 10.93 -9.45 -12.55
C VAL A 48 10.95 -10.85 -13.17
N ILE A 49 9.92 -11.18 -13.94
CA ILE A 49 9.76 -12.46 -14.63
C ILE A 49 9.64 -12.15 -16.13
N GLY A 50 10.76 -12.26 -16.86
CA GLY A 50 10.82 -11.76 -18.23
C GLY A 50 10.57 -10.25 -18.28
N SER A 51 9.53 -9.82 -19.00
CA SER A 51 9.08 -8.43 -19.04
C SER A 51 8.03 -8.07 -17.98
N LEU A 52 7.54 -9.04 -17.21
CA LEU A 52 6.51 -8.82 -16.20
C LEU A 52 7.15 -8.42 -14.87
N VAL A 53 6.75 -7.26 -14.34
CA VAL A 53 7.08 -6.85 -12.97
C VAL A 53 5.96 -7.28 -12.04
N VAL A 54 6.29 -8.14 -11.08
CA VAL A 54 5.35 -8.63 -10.05
C VAL A 54 5.70 -7.97 -8.72
N THR A 55 4.73 -7.27 -8.15
CA THR A 55 4.83 -6.73 -6.79
C THR A 55 4.03 -7.59 -5.83
N HIS A 56 4.64 -7.94 -4.70
CA HIS A 56 4.01 -8.66 -3.60
C HIS A 56 4.01 -7.77 -2.36
N ALA A 57 2.82 -7.50 -1.82
CA ALA A 57 2.65 -6.70 -0.62
C ALA A 57 1.95 -7.55 0.45
N THR A 58 2.61 -7.72 1.60
CA THR A 58 2.00 -8.29 2.80
C THR A 58 1.84 -7.17 3.81
N HIS A 59 0.66 -7.00 4.39
CA HIS A 59 0.43 -5.93 5.35
C HIS A 59 -0.65 -6.30 6.36
N GLY A 60 -0.60 -5.67 7.54
CA GLY A 60 -1.68 -5.73 8.52
C GLY A 60 -2.99 -5.16 7.98
N ALA A 61 -4.08 -5.37 8.73
CA ALA A 61 -5.41 -4.93 8.34
C ALA A 61 -5.49 -3.41 8.17
N MET A 62 -5.89 -2.98 6.96
CA MET A 62 -6.00 -1.58 6.59
C MET A 62 -7.13 -1.37 5.58
N ARG A 63 -7.70 -0.16 5.60
CA ARG A 63 -8.59 0.32 4.56
C ARG A 63 -7.76 1.05 3.50
N THR A 64 -8.01 0.70 2.26
CA THR A 64 -7.45 1.36 1.07
C THR A 64 -8.58 2.01 0.30
N ALA A 65 -8.42 3.29 -0.04
CA ALA A 65 -9.31 3.98 -0.97
C ALA A 65 -8.46 4.55 -2.10
N ALA A 66 -8.75 4.12 -3.33
CA ALA A 66 -8.13 4.73 -4.51
C ALA A 66 -8.56 6.18 -4.61
N THR A 67 -7.61 7.10 -4.58
CA THR A 67 -7.86 8.51 -4.83
C THR A 67 -7.71 8.76 -6.32
N HIS A 68 -8.61 8.19 -7.10
CA HIS A 68 -8.79 8.64 -8.47
C HIS A 68 -9.23 10.10 -8.39
N ARG A 69 -8.35 11.05 -8.77
CA ARG A 69 -8.81 12.35 -9.23
C ARG A 69 -9.01 12.24 -10.74
N PRO A 70 -10.21 11.91 -11.23
CA PRO A 70 -10.48 12.10 -12.65
C PRO A 70 -10.35 13.59 -12.98
N PRO A 71 -9.90 13.95 -14.18
CA PRO A 71 -10.22 15.26 -14.71
C PRO A 71 -11.75 15.31 -14.95
N GLY A 72 -12.51 15.78 -13.96
CA GLY A 72 -13.92 16.17 -14.11
C GLY A 72 -14.98 15.06 -14.15
N GLY A 73 -14.91 14.00 -13.34
CA GLY A 73 -15.93 12.94 -13.35
C GLY A 73 -16.34 12.42 -11.97
N THR A 74 -17.64 12.38 -11.70
CA THR A 74 -18.27 11.86 -10.47
C THR A 74 -17.73 10.50 -10.04
N THR A 75 -17.37 10.38 -8.76
CA THR A 75 -16.91 9.14 -8.12
C THR A 75 -18.05 8.13 -8.03
N ALA A 76 -18.05 7.10 -8.89
CA ALA A 76 -18.84 5.89 -8.66
C ALA A 76 -18.02 4.89 -7.83
N PRO A 77 -18.60 4.27 -6.77
CA PRO A 77 -17.89 3.28 -5.98
C PRO A 77 -17.67 2.00 -6.80
N ILE A 78 -16.42 1.57 -6.91
CA ILE A 78 -16.05 0.27 -7.46
C ILE A 78 -16.57 -0.80 -6.49
N ARG A 79 -17.64 -1.50 -6.87
CA ARG A 79 -18.16 -2.66 -6.15
C ARG A 79 -17.41 -3.89 -6.68
N CYS A 80 -16.47 -4.44 -5.91
CA CYS A 80 -15.94 -5.76 -6.22
C CYS A 80 -17.07 -6.79 -6.10
N SER A 81 -17.25 -7.58 -7.16
CA SER A 81 -18.25 -8.64 -7.29
C SER A 81 -17.75 -9.93 -6.65
#